data_AF-A0A8S1MY38-F1
#
_entry.id   AF-A0A8S1MY38-F1
#
_cell.length_a   1.000
_cell.length_b   1.000
_cell.length_c   1.000
_cell.angle_alpha   90.00
_cell.angle_beta   90.00
_cell.angle_gamma   90.00
#
_symmetry.space_group_name_H-M   'P 1'
#
loop_
_entity.id
_entity.type
_entity.pdbx_description
1 polymer ?
#
loop_
_entity_poly.entity_id
_entity_poly.type
_entity_poly.pdbx_seq_one_letter_code
_entity_poly.pdbx_strand_id
1 'polypeptide(L)'
;MTFQFELMFQTMHVGVGLAFIVFFPLPRIIRKPLVRGLEKLLTNAIISKILYLILSWSLFLFVSSVTENYDLGKELIGQKAQRDSYTEGVSQFEMEKTVNQTRMKMFYSQRNIYLTLFNLIIFGAIFTYLKSLVKYDDQLDKEDKIKKQLSVPKGAVGNVKQ
;
A
#
# COMPACT_ATOMS: atom_id res chain seq x y z
N MET A 1 -18.33 -10.67 -1.57
CA MET A 1 -17.47 -10.75 -0.38
C MET A 1 -16.17 -11.52 -0.65
N THR A 2 -16.18 -12.78 -1.10
CA THR A 2 -14.94 -13.59 -1.25
C THR A 2 -13.97 -13.06 -2.30
N PHE A 3 -14.44 -12.77 -3.52
CA PHE A 3 -13.57 -12.28 -4.61
C PHE A 3 -12.88 -10.94 -4.30
N GLN A 4 -13.62 -9.97 -3.75
CA GLN A 4 -13.06 -8.67 -3.37
C GLN A 4 -11.98 -8.81 -2.30
N PHE A 5 -12.25 -9.63 -1.28
CA PHE A 5 -11.29 -9.90 -0.22
C PHE A 5 -10.03 -10.59 -0.78
N GLU A 6 -10.20 -11.61 -1.61
CA GLU A 6 -9.10 -12.38 -2.18
C GLU A 6 -8.23 -11.51 -3.11
N LEU A 7 -8.85 -10.66 -3.93
CA LEU A 7 -8.13 -9.70 -4.77
C LEU A 7 -7.32 -8.70 -3.93
N MET A 8 -7.92 -8.13 -2.87
CA MET A 8 -7.22 -7.19 -1.97
C MET A 8 -6.10 -7.88 -1.18
N PHE A 9 -6.29 -9.15 -0.84
CA PHE A 9 -5.30 -9.96 -0.14
C PHE A 9 -4.13 -10.31 -1.06
N GLN A 10 -4.37 -10.67 -2.31
CA GLN A 10 -3.30 -10.88 -3.29
C GLN A 10 -2.55 -9.57 -3.59
N THR A 11 -3.29 -8.46 -3.73
CA THR A 11 -2.70 -7.12 -3.90
C THR A 11 -1.78 -6.77 -2.72
N MET A 12 -2.17 -7.14 -1.50
CA MET A 12 -1.35 -6.97 -0.31
C MET A 12 -0.04 -7.75 -0.38
N HIS A 13 -0.05 -9.02 -0.84
CA HIS A 13 1.16 -9.82 -0.97
C HIS A 13 2.15 -9.19 -1.97
N VAL A 14 1.63 -8.69 -3.09
CA VAL A 14 2.43 -7.94 -4.06
C VAL A 14 3.00 -6.68 -3.42
N GLY A 15 2.18 -5.91 -2.70
CA GLY A 15 2.61 -4.71 -1.98
C GLY A 15 3.72 -5.00 -0.97
N VAL A 16 3.59 -6.06 -0.16
CA VAL A 16 4.61 -6.47 0.82
C VAL A 16 5.89 -6.91 0.13
N GLY A 17 5.80 -7.66 -0.98
CA GLY A 17 6.97 -8.05 -1.76
C GLY A 17 7.73 -6.85 -2.33
N LEU A 18 7.01 -5.87 -2.89
CA LEU A 18 7.59 -4.61 -3.38
C LEU A 18 8.20 -3.79 -2.24
N ALA A 19 7.51 -3.71 -1.10
CA ALA A 19 8.00 -3.04 0.09
C ALA A 19 9.31 -3.67 0.58
N PHE A 20 9.43 -5.00 0.55
CA PHE A 20 10.69 -5.66 0.90
C PHE A 20 11.84 -5.24 0.00
N ILE A 21 11.62 -5.16 -1.32
CA ILE A 21 12.69 -4.72 -2.25
C ILE A 21 13.09 -3.25 -2.00
N VAL A 22 12.11 -2.41 -1.68
CA VAL A 22 12.28 -0.96 -1.60
C VAL A 22 12.79 -0.50 -0.23
N PHE A 23 12.28 -1.05 0.87
CA PHE A 23 12.66 -0.65 2.23
C PHE A 23 13.81 -1.46 2.83
N PHE A 24 14.10 -2.65 2.31
CA PHE A 24 15.19 -3.44 2.87
C PHE A 24 16.54 -2.76 2.57
N PRO A 25 17.42 -2.61 3.58
CA PRO A 25 18.71 -1.95 3.42
C PRO A 25 19.68 -2.84 2.64
N LEU A 26 19.51 -2.89 1.32
CA LEU A 26 20.37 -3.64 0.41
C LEU A 26 21.65 -2.86 0.08
N PRO A 27 22.80 -3.56 -0.10
CA PRO A 27 24.02 -2.95 -0.61
C PRO A 27 23.77 -2.25 -1.95
N ARG A 28 24.36 -1.05 -2.13
CA ARG A 28 24.12 -0.17 -3.30
C ARG A 28 24.32 -0.89 -4.65
N ILE A 29 25.26 -1.83 -4.73
CA ILE A 29 25.59 -2.61 -5.93
C ILE A 29 24.37 -3.39 -6.45
N ILE A 30 23.57 -3.95 -5.55
CA ILE A 30 22.39 -4.77 -5.86
C ILE A 30 21.13 -3.90 -5.87
N ARG A 31 21.04 -2.96 -4.92
CA ARG A 31 19.88 -2.08 -4.77
C ARG A 31 19.64 -1.22 -6.00
N LYS A 32 20.69 -0.59 -6.53
CA LYS A 32 20.59 0.37 -7.63
C LYS A 32 19.95 -0.21 -8.91
N PRO A 33 20.38 -1.37 -9.44
CA PRO A 33 19.72 -1.95 -10.62
C PRO A 33 18.29 -2.40 -10.33
N LEU A 34 18.00 -2.92 -9.13
CA LEU A 34 16.64 -3.31 -8.73
C LEU A 34 15.69 -2.12 -8.65
N VAL A 35 16.09 -1.06 -7.94
CA VAL A 35 15.31 0.17 -7.74
C VAL A 35 15.08 0.89 -9.07
N ARG A 36 16.10 1.04 -9.92
CA ARG A 36 15.94 1.65 -11.25
C ARG A 36 15.10 0.78 -12.19
N GLY A 37 15.21 -0.55 -12.10
CA GLY A 37 14.35 -1.47 -12.85
C GLY A 37 12.89 -1.34 -12.44
N LEU A 38 12.63 -1.29 -11.13
CA LEU A 38 11.31 -1.05 -10.54
C LEU A 38 10.74 0.30 -10.94
N GLU A 39 11.53 1.37 -10.85
CA GLU A 39 11.11 2.69 -11.30
C GLU A 39 10.68 2.64 -12.77
N LYS A 40 11.53 2.11 -13.66
CA LYS A 40 11.22 2.02 -15.09
C LYS A 40 9.93 1.25 -15.38
N LEU A 41 9.68 0.17 -14.64
CA LEU A 41 8.43 -0.59 -14.73
C LEU A 41 7.23 0.24 -14.24
N LEU A 42 7.37 0.96 -13.13
CA LEU A 42 6.29 1.74 -12.53
C LEU A 42 6.02 3.07 -13.27
N THR A 43 6.99 3.59 -14.00
CA THR A 43 6.84 4.75 -14.90
C THR A 43 6.27 4.36 -16.26
N ASN A 44 6.21 3.07 -16.59
CA ASN A 44 5.53 2.63 -17.81
C ASN A 44 4.06 3.06 -17.76
N ALA A 45 3.62 3.81 -18.78
CA ALA A 45 2.28 4.41 -18.83
C ALA A 45 1.16 3.38 -18.62
N ILE A 46 1.32 2.15 -19.11
CA ILE A 46 0.31 1.10 -18.96
C ILE A 46 0.27 0.61 -17.51
N ILE A 47 1.42 0.25 -16.96
CA ILE A 47 1.53 -0.28 -15.58
C ILE A 47 1.11 0.78 -14.57
N SER A 48 1.55 2.02 -14.77
CA SER A 48 1.18 3.17 -13.92
C SER A 48 -0.34 3.38 -13.90
N LYS A 49 -1.00 3.34 -15.07
CA LYS A 49 -2.47 3.44 -15.15
C LYS A 49 -3.17 2.30 -14.42
N ILE A 50 -2.69 1.07 -14.60
CA ILE A 50 -3.25 -0.11 -13.90
C ILE A 50 -3.12 0.06 -12.38
N LEU A 51 -1.96 0.51 -11.90
CA LEU A 51 -1.74 0.75 -10.47
C LEU A 51 -2.63 1.86 -9.92
N TYR A 52 -2.78 2.98 -10.63
CA TYR A 52 -3.72 4.03 -10.22
C TYR A 52 -5.16 3.51 -10.18
N LEU A 53 -5.55 2.64 -11.11
CA LEU A 53 -6.87 2.03 -11.12
C LEU A 53 -7.07 1.09 -9.93
N ILE A 54 -6.08 0.26 -9.60
CA ILE A 54 -6.09 -0.61 -8.42
C ILE A 54 -6.16 0.20 -7.12
N LEU A 55 -5.41 1.30 -7.03
CA LEU A 55 -5.43 2.18 -5.85
C LEU A 55 -6.75 2.93 -5.71
N SER A 56 -7.28 3.45 -6.82
CA SER A 56 -8.58 4.14 -6.82
C SER A 56 -9.70 3.18 -6.44
N TRP A 57 -9.64 1.95 -6.95
CA TRP A 57 -10.54 0.88 -6.57
C TRP A 57 -10.40 0.50 -5.09
N SER A 58 -9.16 0.39 -4.58
CA SER A 58 -8.90 0.11 -3.15
C SER A 58 -9.44 1.22 -2.26
N LEU A 59 -9.34 2.48 -2.68
CA LEU A 59 -9.93 3.62 -1.98
C LEU A 59 -11.45 3.58 -1.97
N PHE A 60 -12.06 3.24 -3.12
CA PHE A 60 -13.51 3.04 -3.21
C PHE A 60 -13.98 1.93 -2.25
N LEU A 61 -13.30 0.79 -2.23
CA LEU A 61 -13.60 -0.31 -1.32
C LEU A 61 -13.38 0.06 0.15
N PHE A 62 -12.37 0.87 0.45
CA PHE A 62 -12.15 1.41 1.80
C PHE A 62 -13.35 2.24 2.26
N VAL A 63 -13.76 3.23 1.46
CA VAL A 63 -14.92 4.08 1.78
C VAL A 63 -16.19 3.23 1.92
N SER A 64 -16.43 2.31 0.99
CA SER A 64 -17.57 1.40 1.06
C SER A 64 -17.58 0.57 2.34
N SER A 65 -16.42 0.05 2.75
CA SER A 65 -16.30 -0.78 3.96
C SER A 65 -16.50 0.05 5.23
N VAL A 66 -16.00 1.28 5.27
CA VAL A 66 -16.22 2.23 6.39
C VAL A 66 -17.70 2.58 6.52
N THR A 67 -18.37 2.89 5.42
CA THR A 67 -19.82 3.18 5.41
C THR A 67 -20.62 1.98 5.90
N GLU A 68 -20.34 0.77 5.37
CA GLU A 68 -20.98 -0.47 5.84
C GLU A 68 -20.76 -0.69 7.34
N ASN A 69 -19.56 -0.43 7.85
CA ASN A 69 -19.27 -0.59 9.28
C ASN A 69 -20.09 0.35 10.16
N TYR A 70 -20.22 1.60 9.71
CA TYR A 70 -20.97 2.62 10.40
C TYR A 70 -22.47 2.28 10.43
N ASP A 71 -23.03 1.82 9.31
CA ASP A 71 -24.43 1.41 9.23
C ASP A 71 -24.72 0.16 10.09
N LEU A 72 -23.84 -0.84 10.07
CA LEU A 72 -23.93 -2.01 10.94
C LEU A 72 -23.81 -1.64 12.43
N GLY A 73 -23.01 -0.62 12.75
CA GLY A 73 -22.92 -0.07 14.11
C GLY A 73 -24.23 0.55 14.58
N LYS A 74 -24.91 1.31 13.72
CA LYS A 74 -26.25 1.84 14.00
C LYS A 74 -27.27 0.73 14.16
N GLU A 75 -27.23 -0.29 13.30
CA GLU A 75 -28.11 -1.46 13.37
C GLU A 75 -27.97 -2.18 14.72
N LEU A 76 -26.73 -2.40 15.18
CA LEU A 76 -26.45 -3.01 16.49
C LEU A 76 -26.98 -2.20 17.68
N ILE A 77 -26.84 -0.87 17.62
CA ILE A 77 -27.38 0.02 18.67
C ILE A 77 -28.91 -0.02 18.65
N GLY A 78 -29.54 0.01 17.47
CA GLY A 78 -30.98 -0.11 17.31
C GLY A 78 -31.53 -1.46 17.80
N GLN A 79 -30.87 -2.56 17.48
CA GLN A 79 -31.20 -3.90 17.98
C GLN A 79 -31.07 -4.01 19.50
N LYS A 80 -30.05 -3.35 20.09
CA LYS A 80 -29.89 -3.28 21.55
C LYS A 80 -31.03 -2.49 22.19
N ALA A 81 -31.38 -1.32 21.64
CA ALA A 81 -32.50 -0.51 22.13
C ALA A 81 -33.84 -1.24 22.01
N GLN A 82 -34.04 -2.02 20.93
CA GLN A 82 -35.20 -2.91 20.79
C GLN A 82 -35.20 -3.99 21.87
N ARG A 83 -34.07 -4.67 22.11
CA ARG A 83 -33.93 -5.68 23.18
C ARG A 83 -34.31 -5.13 24.55
N ASP A 84 -33.88 -3.92 24.87
CA ASP A 84 -34.14 -3.25 26.16
C ASP A 84 -35.60 -2.77 26.29
N SER A 85 -36.35 -2.68 25.17
CA SER A 85 -37.74 -2.21 25.11
C SER A 85 -38.78 -3.33 24.96
N TYR A 86 -38.37 -4.61 24.98
CA TYR A 86 -39.27 -5.71 24.66
C TYR A 86 -40.19 -6.13 25.82
N THR A 87 -41.49 -5.96 25.58
CA THR A 87 -42.62 -6.62 26.24
C THR A 87 -42.87 -8.00 25.60
N GLU A 88 -43.35 -8.97 26.39
CA GLU A 88 -43.57 -10.39 26.09
C GLU A 88 -44.00 -10.72 24.63
N GLY A 89 -43.30 -11.66 23.95
CA GLY A 89 -43.81 -12.31 22.73
C GLY A 89 -42.80 -12.61 21.60
N VAL A 90 -41.60 -12.03 21.60
CA VAL A 90 -40.57 -12.33 20.59
C VAL A 90 -39.53 -13.32 21.14
N SER A 91 -39.22 -14.36 20.37
CA SER A 91 -38.19 -15.35 20.66
C SER A 91 -36.84 -14.66 20.91
N GLN A 92 -36.36 -14.67 22.17
CA GLN A 92 -35.03 -14.17 22.53
C GLN A 92 -33.92 -14.81 21.67
N PHE A 93 -34.12 -16.07 21.28
CA PHE A 93 -33.19 -16.82 20.42
C PHE A 93 -33.08 -16.22 19.00
N GLU A 94 -34.19 -15.77 18.40
CA GLU A 94 -34.16 -15.16 17.07
C GLU A 94 -33.51 -13.77 17.08
N MET A 95 -33.71 -13.01 18.16
CA MET A 95 -33.01 -11.74 18.37
C MET A 95 -31.50 -11.95 18.55
N GLU A 96 -31.08 -12.91 19.39
CA GLU A 96 -29.66 -13.20 19.60
C GLU A 96 -28.97 -13.72 18.32
N LYS A 97 -29.67 -14.54 17.52
CA LYS A 97 -29.19 -14.98 16.22
C LYS A 97 -28.96 -13.80 15.27
N THR A 98 -29.89 -12.86 15.21
CA THR A 98 -29.79 -11.67 14.36
C THR A 98 -28.65 -10.75 14.80
N VAL A 99 -28.53 -10.50 16.11
CA VAL A 99 -27.42 -9.71 16.69
C VAL A 99 -26.07 -10.34 16.37
N ASN A 100 -25.95 -11.67 16.51
CA ASN A 100 -24.71 -12.38 16.20
C ASN A 100 -24.37 -12.32 14.70
N GLN A 101 -25.37 -12.37 13.81
CA GLN A 101 -25.16 -12.19 12.38
C GLN A 101 -24.67 -10.76 12.05
N THR A 102 -25.28 -9.73 12.64
CA THR A 102 -24.86 -8.33 12.44
C THR A 102 -23.45 -8.09 12.98
N ARG A 103 -23.09 -8.68 14.13
CA ARG A 103 -21.71 -8.67 14.66
C ARG A 103 -20.72 -9.33 13.70
N MET A 104 -21.06 -10.49 13.14
CA MET A 104 -20.19 -11.16 12.16
C MET A 104 -19.97 -10.31 10.92
N LYS A 105 -21.01 -9.68 10.37
CA LYS A 105 -20.88 -8.73 9.24
C LYS A 105 -19.97 -7.57 9.60
N MET A 106 -20.08 -7.03 10.82
CA MET A 106 -19.21 -5.95 11.29
C MET A 106 -17.75 -6.37 11.32
N PHE A 107 -17.42 -7.57 11.81
CA PHE A 107 -16.03 -8.09 11.77
C PHE A 107 -15.49 -8.21 10.34
N TYR A 108 -16.30 -8.70 9.40
CA TYR A 108 -15.89 -8.79 8.00
C TYR A 108 -15.63 -7.41 7.39
N SER A 109 -16.49 -6.44 7.68
CA SER A 109 -16.32 -5.05 7.24
C SER A 109 -15.05 -4.44 7.85
N GLN A 110 -14.80 -4.61 9.16
CA GLN A 110 -13.56 -4.14 9.81
C GLN A 110 -12.31 -4.74 9.17
N ARG A 111 -12.31 -6.05 8.91
CA ARG A 111 -11.20 -6.72 8.22
C ARG A 111 -10.93 -6.09 6.84
N ASN A 112 -11.98 -5.80 6.09
CA ASN A 112 -11.84 -5.18 4.77
C ASN A 112 -11.33 -3.73 4.87
N ILE A 113 -11.73 -2.97 5.88
CA ILE A 113 -11.18 -1.63 6.18
C ILE A 113 -9.67 -1.72 6.41
N TYR A 114 -9.22 -2.61 7.31
CA TYR A 114 -7.79 -2.75 7.61
C TYR A 114 -6.99 -3.18 6.38
N LEU A 115 -7.50 -4.13 5.61
CA LEU A 115 -6.83 -4.63 4.42
C LEU A 115 -6.71 -3.57 3.31
N THR A 116 -7.78 -2.81 3.07
CA THR A 116 -7.78 -1.74 2.06
C THR A 116 -6.92 -0.55 2.51
N LEU A 117 -7.00 -0.16 3.77
CA LEU A 117 -6.15 0.89 4.35
C LEU A 117 -4.67 0.53 4.28
N PHE A 118 -4.31 -0.70 4.66
CA PHE A 118 -2.95 -1.18 4.59
C PHE A 118 -2.41 -1.15 3.16
N ASN A 119 -3.20 -1.60 2.18
CA ASN A 119 -2.85 -1.51 0.76
C ASN A 119 -2.61 -0.04 0.32
N LEU A 120 -3.48 0.89 0.67
CA LEU A 120 -3.30 2.31 0.31
C LEU A 120 -2.00 2.88 0.89
N ILE A 121 -1.72 2.59 2.16
CA ILE A 121 -0.52 3.07 2.86
C ILE A 121 0.74 2.45 2.25
N ILE A 122 0.78 1.12 2.07
CA ILE A 122 2.01 0.45 1.62
C ILE A 122 2.40 0.88 0.22
N PHE A 123 1.44 0.95 -0.72
CA PHE A 123 1.71 1.41 -2.07
C PHE A 123 2.08 2.90 -2.10
N GLY A 124 1.39 3.75 -1.33
CA GLY A 124 1.76 5.17 -1.21
C GLY A 124 3.18 5.38 -0.68
N ALA A 125 3.55 4.61 0.34
CA ALA A 125 4.89 4.63 0.93
C ALA A 125 5.96 4.12 -0.06
N ILE A 126 5.68 3.02 -0.78
CA ILE A 126 6.56 2.49 -1.84
C ILE A 126 6.83 3.55 -2.90
N PHE A 127 5.79 4.19 -3.45
CA PHE A 127 5.98 5.19 -4.51
C PHE A 127 6.80 6.40 -4.04
N THR A 128 6.54 6.86 -2.81
CA THR A 128 7.27 7.99 -2.22
C THR A 128 8.73 7.63 -1.99
N TYR A 129 8.99 6.48 -1.37
CA TYR A 129 10.34 6.04 -1.03
C TYR A 129 11.16 5.68 -2.27
N LEU A 130 10.54 5.03 -3.25
CA LEU A 130 11.18 4.68 -4.52
C LEU A 130 11.70 5.93 -5.24
N LYS A 131 10.88 6.98 -5.36
CA LYS A 131 11.31 8.26 -5.97
C LYS A 131 12.46 8.91 -5.18
N SER A 132 12.41 8.83 -3.85
CA SER A 132 13.49 9.35 -3.00
C SER A 132 14.79 8.59 -3.19
N LEU A 133 14.74 7.25 -3.26
CA LEU A 133 15.91 6.40 -3.49
C LEU A 133 16.57 6.68 -4.84
N VAL A 134 15.79 6.81 -5.90
CA VAL A 134 16.32 7.12 -7.24
C VAL A 134 17.03 8.47 -7.22
N LYS A 135 16.39 9.49 -6.65
CA LYS A 135 16.98 10.84 -6.53
C LYS A 135 18.29 10.81 -5.74
N TYR A 136 18.34 10.03 -4.66
CA TYR A 136 19.54 9.86 -3.84
C TYR A 136 20.67 9.13 -4.59
N ASP A 137 20.35 8.03 -5.30
CA ASP A 137 21.33 7.30 -6.10
C ASP A 137 21.89 8.17 -7.26
N ASP A 138 21.08 9.06 -7.84
CA ASP A 138 21.51 10.02 -8.86
C ASP A 138 22.40 11.15 -8.31
N GLN A 139 22.17 11.59 -7.07
CA GLN A 139 23.05 12.55 -6.39
C GLN A 139 24.43 11.93 -6.12
N LEU A 140 24.46 10.71 -5.60
CA LEU A 140 25.71 9.98 -5.36
C LEU A 140 26.49 9.72 -6.66
N ASP A 141 25.79 9.40 -7.75
CA ASP A 141 26.43 9.22 -9.07
C ASP A 141 27.09 10.52 -9.57
N LYS A 142 26.54 11.69 -9.26
CA LYS A 142 27.15 12.99 -9.59
C LYS A 142 28.39 13.25 -8.75
N GLU A 143 28.34 12.98 -7.44
CA GLU A 143 29.48 13.12 -6.54
C GLU A 143 30.64 12.19 -6.92
N ASP A 144 30.34 10.92 -7.25
CA ASP A 144 31.33 9.93 -7.69
C ASP A 144 32.03 10.37 -8.99
N LYS A 145 31.30 11.01 -9.92
CA LYS A 145 31.87 11.57 -11.15
C LYS A 145 32.78 12.78 -10.88
N ILE A 146 32.34 13.69 -10.00
CA ILE A 146 33.14 14.87 -9.63
C ILE A 146 34.45 14.44 -8.96
N LYS A 147 34.39 13.50 -8.01
CA LYS A 147 35.60 12.96 -7.35
C LYS A 147 36.56 12.32 -8.36
N LYS A 148 36.05 11.55 -9.32
CA LYS A 148 36.87 10.96 -10.40
C LYS A 148 37.55 12.02 -11.26
N GLN A 149 36.86 13.11 -11.61
CA GLN A 149 37.44 14.22 -12.38
C GLN A 149 38.51 14.99 -11.59
N LEU A 150 38.33 15.17 -10.28
CA LEU A 150 39.34 15.79 -9.42
C LEU A 150 40.57 14.90 -9.18
N SER A 151 40.42 13.57 -9.24
CA SER A 151 41.52 12.62 -9.02
C SER A 151 42.38 12.32 -10.26
N VAL A 152 42.00 12.78 -11.46
CA VAL A 152 42.88 12.69 -12.64
C VAL A 152 43.93 13.81 -12.55
N PRO A 153 45.22 13.49 -12.36
CA PRO A 153 46.25 14.52 -12.24
C PRO A 153 46.38 15.29 -13.56
N LYS A 154 46.43 16.63 -13.47
CA LYS A 154 46.66 17.60 -14.57
C LYS A 154 48.01 17.43 -15.32
N GLY A 155 48.70 16.29 -15.20
CA GLY A 155 50.05 16.08 -15.71
C GLY A 155 50.18 15.47 -17.11
N ALA A 156 49.08 15.12 -17.81
CA ALA A 156 49.15 14.47 -19.12
C ALA A 156 49.14 15.44 -20.33
N VAL A 157 49.38 16.73 -20.10
CA VAL A 157 49.52 17.74 -21.17
C VAL A 157 50.90 18.37 -21.04
N GLY A 158 51.91 17.68 -21.55
CA GLY A 158 53.30 18.12 -21.39
C GLY A 158 54.30 17.21 -22.06
N ASN A 159 54.14 16.93 -23.35
CA ASN A 159 55.30 16.59 -24.17
C ASN A 159 55.13 17.21 -25.57
N VAL A 160 55.34 18.52 -25.61
CA VAL A 160 55.81 19.20 -26.81
C VAL A 160 57.26 18.76 -26.97
N LYS A 161 57.55 17.92 -27.97
CA LYS A 161 58.91 17.80 -28.49
C LYS A 161 58.95 18.56 -29.81
N GLN A 162 59.83 19.57 -29.80
CA GLN A 162 60.30 20.38 -30.92
C GLN A 162 60.95 19.52 -32.00
#